data_AF-A0A640SGZ3-F1
#
_entry.id   AF-A0A640SGZ3-F1
#
_cell.length_a   1.000
_cell.length_b   1.000
_cell.length_c   1.000
_cell.angle_alpha   90.00
_cell.angle_beta   90.00
_cell.angle_gamma   90.00
#
_symmetry.space_group_name_H-M   'P 1'
#
loop_
_entity.id
_entity.type
_entity.pdbx_description
1 polymer ?
#
loop_
_entity_poly.entity_id
_entity_poly.type
_entity_poly.pdbx_seq_one_letter_code
_entity_poly.pdbx_strand_id
1 'polypeptide(L)'
;MFTRRLLAAAAVAATLATLTSCKGEDPAASPEGSASAAASPASTPTGAATDGPTDAASPAASASASGQKDLPIDPEPTSDCTPAKLPEGHRMVQVIRAPAGGQLAVKEAKFACDPNGGGYAGTGKAGQYRLAAGATAELTTSATGHRTVPLATLTEHLTACLKHDQVKAPLACSGDIYELTLNGSGAVSHLREIWHS
;
A
#
# COMPACT_ATOMS: atom_id res chain seq x y z
N MET A 1 39.01 -34.31 2.45
CA MET A 1 38.83 -35.27 3.56
C MET A 1 39.07 -34.53 4.87
N PHE A 2 38.02 -34.21 5.63
CA PHE A 2 38.03 -34.22 7.10
C PHE A 2 36.57 -34.17 7.57
N THR A 3 36.10 -35.34 8.00
CA THR A 3 34.81 -35.57 8.60
C THR A 3 34.96 -35.43 10.11
N ARG A 4 34.04 -34.74 10.78
CA ARG A 4 33.55 -35.13 12.12
C ARG A 4 32.22 -34.44 12.44
N ARG A 5 31.17 -35.27 12.43
CA ARG A 5 29.86 -35.05 13.05
C ARG A 5 30.03 -35.02 14.58
N LEU A 6 29.14 -34.31 15.29
CA LEU A 6 28.59 -34.77 16.58
C LEU A 6 27.25 -34.05 16.86
N LEU A 7 26.27 -34.87 17.26
CA LEU A 7 24.89 -34.55 17.64
C LEU A 7 24.82 -34.01 19.07
N ALA A 8 23.82 -33.18 19.37
CA ALA A 8 23.13 -33.19 20.65
C ALA A 8 21.71 -32.65 20.52
N ALA A 9 20.73 -33.51 20.82
CA ALA A 9 19.34 -33.18 21.03
C ALA A 9 19.11 -32.99 22.54
N ALA A 10 18.23 -32.06 22.93
CA ALA A 10 17.43 -32.16 24.16
C ALA A 10 16.26 -31.18 24.12
N ALA A 11 15.12 -31.68 24.59
CA ALA A 11 13.79 -31.10 24.57
C ALA A 11 13.47 -30.27 25.84
N VAL A 12 12.19 -29.91 25.98
CA VAL A 12 11.46 -29.42 27.19
C VAL A 12 11.47 -27.88 27.31
N ALA A 13 10.37 -27.13 27.51
CA ALA A 13 9.11 -27.41 28.20
C ALA A 13 7.90 -26.70 27.54
N ALA A 14 6.74 -27.35 27.58
CA ALA A 14 5.43 -26.71 27.41
C ALA A 14 5.03 -26.03 28.72
N THR A 15 4.59 -24.78 28.66
CA THR A 15 3.85 -24.12 29.75
C THR A 15 2.46 -23.76 29.27
N LEU A 16 1.46 -24.45 29.83
CA LEU A 16 0.06 -24.07 29.81
C LEU A 16 -0.14 -23.03 30.91
N ALA A 17 -0.59 -21.83 30.56
CA ALA A 17 -1.10 -20.86 31.52
C ALA A 17 -2.59 -20.64 31.28
N THR A 18 -3.34 -20.91 32.33
CA THR A 18 -4.79 -20.95 32.47
C THR A 18 -5.43 -19.57 32.54
N LEU A 19 -6.60 -19.47 31.89
CA LEU A 19 -7.80 -18.66 32.14
C LEU A 19 -7.76 -17.60 33.26
N THR A 20 -8.15 -16.38 32.90
CA THR A 20 -8.94 -15.48 33.77
C THR A 20 -10.04 -14.84 32.93
N SER A 21 -11.27 -15.30 33.14
CA SER A 21 -12.51 -14.61 32.76
C SER A 21 -12.87 -13.61 33.86
N CYS A 22 -12.93 -12.33 33.52
CA CYS A 22 -13.71 -11.32 34.25
C CYS A 22 -14.83 -10.92 33.28
N LYS A 23 -16.07 -11.43 33.40
CA LYS A 23 -17.11 -11.10 34.39
C LYS A 23 -17.20 -9.59 34.62
N GLY A 24 -18.24 -9.00 34.02
CA GLY A 24 -18.42 -7.56 33.91
C GLY A 24 -19.31 -6.95 34.97
N GLU A 25 -19.74 -5.72 34.70
CA GLU A 25 -20.96 -5.06 35.17
C GLU A 25 -21.15 -3.77 34.33
N ASP A 26 -22.30 -3.64 33.66
CA ASP A 26 -22.92 -2.36 33.22
C ASP A 26 -23.47 -1.67 34.49
N PRO A 27 -23.70 -0.33 34.58
CA PRO A 27 -24.56 0.39 33.62
C PRO A 27 -24.25 1.91 33.42
N ALA A 28 -24.82 2.52 32.38
CA ALA A 28 -25.57 3.77 32.49
C ALA A 28 -26.15 4.20 31.13
N ALA A 29 -27.47 4.20 31.05
CA ALA A 29 -28.24 4.73 29.95
C ALA A 29 -28.54 6.23 30.13
N SER A 30 -28.62 6.91 28.98
CA SER A 30 -29.55 8.01 28.65
C SER A 30 -29.26 9.43 29.18
N PRO A 31 -29.91 10.48 28.63
CA PRO A 31 -30.27 10.77 27.23
C PRO A 31 -30.04 12.28 26.87
N GLU A 32 -30.54 12.70 25.69
CA GLU A 32 -30.82 14.09 25.28
C GLU A 32 -29.58 15.00 25.06
N GLY A 33 -29.48 15.85 24.05
CA GLY A 33 -30.38 16.34 23.03
C GLY A 33 -29.69 17.59 22.45
N SER A 34 -29.92 17.88 21.17
CA SER A 34 -30.00 19.23 20.60
C SER A 34 -29.85 19.15 19.09
N ALA A 35 -31.00 19.16 18.43
CA ALA A 35 -31.11 19.72 17.10
C ALA A 35 -30.76 21.21 17.18
N SER A 36 -29.96 21.72 16.24
CA SER A 36 -30.00 23.12 15.88
C SER A 36 -29.86 23.26 14.37
N ALA A 37 -30.92 23.78 13.77
CA ALA A 37 -31.00 24.22 12.40
C ALA A 37 -30.38 25.61 12.21
N ALA A 38 -30.44 26.06 10.95
CA ALA A 38 -30.14 27.38 10.40
C ALA A 38 -28.70 27.53 9.86
N ALA A 39 -28.45 28.17 8.72
CA ALA A 39 -29.23 28.64 7.59
C ALA A 39 -28.19 29.08 6.54
N SER A 40 -28.53 28.97 5.25
CA SER A 40 -27.72 29.52 4.15
C SER A 40 -27.52 31.04 4.29
N PRO A 41 -26.48 31.58 3.66
CA PRO A 41 -26.79 32.58 2.64
C PRO A 41 -26.14 32.28 1.29
N ALA A 42 -26.95 32.51 0.26
CA ALA A 42 -26.56 32.61 -1.13
C ALA A 42 -25.73 33.88 -1.37
N SER A 43 -24.80 33.82 -2.31
CA SER A 43 -24.27 35.00 -3.01
C SER A 43 -23.90 34.59 -4.44
N THR A 44 -24.65 35.14 -5.38
CA THR A 44 -24.39 35.20 -6.83
C THR A 44 -24.51 36.68 -7.23
N PRO A 45 -24.23 37.08 -8.47
CA PRO A 45 -22.97 37.05 -9.21
C PRO A 45 -22.64 38.46 -9.75
N THR A 46 -21.42 38.73 -10.23
CA THR A 46 -21.06 39.83 -11.17
C THR A 46 -19.59 39.56 -11.56
N GLY A 47 -19.13 39.42 -12.79
CA GLY A 47 -19.62 39.87 -14.10
C GLY A 47 -18.46 40.60 -14.78
N ALA A 48 -17.98 40.10 -15.92
CA ALA A 48 -17.46 40.87 -17.07
C ALA A 48 -16.68 39.96 -18.02
N ALA A 49 -17.18 39.88 -19.25
CA ALA A 49 -16.55 39.28 -20.42
C ALA A 49 -15.59 40.26 -21.10
N THR A 50 -14.63 39.73 -21.87
CA THR A 50 -14.12 40.36 -23.10
C THR A 50 -13.68 39.26 -24.10
N ASP A 51 -14.27 39.30 -25.30
CA ASP A 51 -13.94 38.61 -26.56
C ASP A 51 -12.43 38.75 -26.94
N GLY A 52 -11.71 37.82 -27.59
CA GLY A 52 -11.92 37.12 -28.88
C GLY A 52 -10.63 37.26 -29.75
N PRO A 53 -10.60 36.82 -31.02
CA PRO A 53 -10.06 35.58 -31.66
C PRO A 53 -8.58 35.69 -32.14
N THR A 54 -7.84 34.64 -32.57
CA THR A 54 -7.85 34.02 -33.94
C THR A 54 -6.88 32.82 -34.06
N ASP A 55 -7.34 31.80 -34.80
CA ASP A 55 -6.71 30.83 -35.73
C ASP A 55 -5.20 30.49 -35.71
N ALA A 56 -4.88 29.19 -35.78
CA ALA A 56 -4.31 28.55 -36.97
C ALA A 56 -4.04 27.04 -36.78
N ALA A 57 -4.34 26.26 -37.82
CA ALA A 57 -4.24 24.80 -37.89
C ALA A 57 -2.82 24.25 -38.17
N SER A 58 -2.65 22.98 -37.78
CA SER A 58 -1.65 21.93 -38.12
C SER A 58 -1.03 21.97 -39.54
N PRO A 59 0.10 21.26 -39.87
CA PRO A 59 0.31 19.82 -39.56
C PRO A 59 1.76 19.25 -39.43
N ALA A 60 1.82 17.94 -39.16
CA ALA A 60 2.86 16.92 -39.47
C ALA A 60 4.09 16.80 -38.54
N ALA A 61 4.72 15.64 -38.31
CA ALA A 61 4.40 14.20 -38.37
C ALA A 61 5.65 13.45 -37.85
N SER A 62 5.47 12.33 -37.12
CA SER A 62 6.34 11.12 -37.08
C SER A 62 7.82 11.28 -36.60
N ALA A 63 8.45 10.43 -35.78
CA ALA A 63 8.15 9.07 -35.32
C ALA A 63 9.10 8.68 -34.14
N SER A 64 8.69 7.61 -33.45
CA SER A 64 9.52 6.56 -32.83
C SER A 64 10.24 6.84 -31.50
N ALA A 65 9.66 6.30 -30.41
CA ALA A 65 10.37 5.37 -29.53
C ALA A 65 9.37 4.53 -28.70
N SER A 66 9.36 3.23 -29.01
CA SER A 66 9.28 2.11 -28.07
C SER A 66 8.04 1.97 -27.17
N GLY A 67 7.27 0.91 -27.43
CA GLY A 67 6.08 0.53 -26.68
C GLY A 67 6.27 0.43 -25.18
N GLN A 68 5.69 1.38 -24.45
CA GLN A 68 5.18 1.14 -23.11
C GLN A 68 3.90 0.35 -23.25
N LYS A 69 3.95 -0.95 -22.91
CA LYS A 69 2.76 -1.65 -22.47
C LYS A 69 2.23 -0.88 -21.26
N ASP A 70 0.94 -0.56 -21.28
CA ASP A 70 0.16 -0.02 -20.17
C ASP A 70 0.67 -0.53 -18.82
N LEU A 71 1.35 0.35 -18.08
CA LEU A 71 1.61 0.12 -16.66
C LEU A 71 0.44 0.75 -15.88
N PRO A 72 -0.20 0.01 -14.96
CA PRO A 72 -1.30 0.54 -14.17
C PRO A 72 -0.86 1.68 -13.27
N ILE A 73 -1.74 2.68 -13.20
CA ILE A 73 -1.75 3.92 -12.41
C ILE A 73 -0.92 3.84 -11.11
N ASP A 74 -0.02 4.81 -10.90
CA ASP A 74 0.41 5.20 -9.56
C ASP A 74 -0.77 5.98 -8.94
N PRO A 75 -1.49 5.42 -7.95
CA PRO A 75 -2.68 6.07 -7.42
C PRO A 75 -2.23 7.14 -6.43
N GLU A 76 -1.65 8.24 -6.92
CA GLU A 76 -1.71 9.49 -6.17
C GLU A 76 -3.20 9.82 -6.00
N PRO A 77 -3.65 10.14 -4.77
CA PRO A 77 -5.03 10.52 -4.54
C PRO A 77 -5.38 11.76 -5.38
N THR A 78 -6.31 11.60 -6.32
CA THR A 78 -6.86 12.75 -7.04
C THR A 78 -7.72 13.56 -6.08
N SER A 79 -7.87 14.87 -6.35
CA SER A 79 -8.71 15.78 -5.55
C SER A 79 -10.18 15.31 -5.43
N ASP A 80 -10.58 14.38 -6.28
CA ASP A 80 -11.91 13.76 -6.31
C ASP A 80 -12.07 12.58 -5.32
N CYS A 81 -11.06 12.34 -4.48
CA CYS A 81 -11.04 11.32 -3.43
C CYS A 81 -11.63 9.97 -3.84
N THR A 82 -11.26 9.50 -5.03
CA THR A 82 -11.77 8.24 -5.59
C THR A 82 -10.63 7.24 -5.66
N PRO A 83 -10.72 6.10 -4.97
CA PRO A 83 -9.68 5.08 -5.07
C PRO A 83 -9.63 4.52 -6.49
N ALA A 84 -8.42 4.30 -7.00
CA ALA A 84 -8.23 3.57 -8.24
C ALA A 84 -8.83 2.15 -8.13
N LYS A 85 -9.53 1.72 -9.18
CA LYS A 85 -10.02 0.34 -9.27
C LYS A 85 -8.84 -0.60 -9.54
N LEU A 86 -8.59 -1.53 -8.63
CA LEU A 86 -7.55 -2.53 -8.80
C LEU A 86 -7.94 -3.56 -9.88
N PRO A 87 -6.97 -4.01 -10.71
CA PRO A 87 -7.18 -5.14 -11.62
C PRO A 87 -7.56 -6.43 -10.87
N GLU A 88 -8.15 -7.38 -11.60
CA GLU A 88 -8.40 -8.71 -11.01
C GLU A 88 -7.10 -9.40 -10.61
N GLY A 89 -7.12 -10.06 -9.45
CA GLY A 89 -5.92 -10.68 -8.87
C GLY A 89 -5.00 -9.69 -8.15
N HIS A 90 -5.31 -8.39 -8.14
CA HIS A 90 -4.52 -7.39 -7.42
C HIS A 90 -5.12 -7.09 -6.04
N ARG A 91 -4.28 -6.78 -5.05
CA ARG A 91 -4.67 -6.45 -3.68
C ARG A 91 -3.82 -5.32 -3.13
N MET A 92 -4.44 -4.39 -2.43
CA MET A 92 -3.72 -3.35 -1.69
C MET A 92 -3.52 -3.81 -0.25
N VAL A 93 -2.29 -3.75 0.22
CA VAL A 93 -1.93 -4.25 1.54
C VAL A 93 -0.97 -3.30 2.25
N GLN A 94 -0.99 -3.36 3.57
CA GLN A 94 0.06 -2.81 4.42
C GLN A 94 0.98 -3.95 4.84
N VAL A 95 2.25 -3.88 4.47
CA VAL A 95 3.28 -4.85 4.87
C VAL A 95 3.70 -4.54 6.30
N ILE A 96 3.50 -5.49 7.20
CA ILE A 96 3.76 -5.27 8.63
C ILE A 96 5.12 -5.81 9.07
N ARG A 97 5.73 -6.70 8.27
CA ARG A 97 7.08 -7.27 8.48
C ARG A 97 7.69 -7.66 7.14
N ALA A 98 9.02 -7.63 7.08
CA ALA A 98 9.75 -8.16 5.94
C ALA A 98 9.44 -9.66 5.69
N PRO A 99 9.47 -10.12 4.43
CA PRO A 99 9.30 -11.52 4.07
C PRO A 99 10.18 -12.49 4.86
N ALA A 100 9.62 -13.62 5.27
CA ALA A 100 10.36 -14.69 5.94
C ALA A 100 9.76 -16.05 5.60
N GLY A 101 10.61 -17.06 5.35
CA GLY A 101 10.16 -18.43 5.07
C GLY A 101 9.23 -18.57 3.86
N GLY A 102 9.35 -17.68 2.87
CA GLY A 102 8.46 -17.66 1.70
C GLY A 102 7.08 -17.04 1.94
N GLN A 103 6.90 -16.37 3.09
CA GLN A 103 5.65 -15.73 3.47
C GLN A 103 5.82 -14.21 3.60
N LEU A 104 4.78 -13.47 3.24
CA LEU A 104 4.67 -12.03 3.43
C LEU A 104 3.56 -11.75 4.46
N ALA A 105 3.91 -11.11 5.57
CA ALA A 105 2.96 -10.73 6.61
C ALA A 105 2.37 -9.35 6.31
N VAL A 106 1.03 -9.27 6.25
CA VAL A 106 0.34 -8.05 5.81
C VAL A 106 -0.96 -7.81 6.58
N LYS A 107 -1.51 -6.61 6.46
CA LYS A 107 -2.94 -6.31 6.66
C LYS A 107 -3.55 -5.89 5.33
N GLU A 108 -4.81 -6.21 5.08
CA GLU A 108 -5.53 -5.65 3.94
C GLU A 108 -5.60 -4.13 4.10
N ALA A 109 -5.21 -3.39 3.06
CA ALA A 109 -5.27 -1.94 3.07
C ALA A 109 -6.57 -1.44 2.44
N LYS A 110 -7.19 -0.45 3.07
CA LYS A 110 -8.38 0.23 2.54
C LYS A 110 -8.05 1.68 2.30
N PHE A 111 -8.56 2.21 1.19
CA PHE A 111 -8.52 3.63 0.92
C PHE A 111 -9.53 4.35 1.81
N ALA A 112 -9.11 5.46 2.41
CA ALA A 112 -9.97 6.36 3.15
C ALA A 112 -9.72 7.79 2.69
N CYS A 113 -10.79 8.56 2.58
CA CYS A 113 -10.73 9.97 2.27
C CYS A 113 -10.36 10.80 3.49
N ASP A 114 -9.49 11.78 3.28
CA ASP A 114 -9.16 12.82 4.24
C ASP A 114 -9.05 14.18 3.51
N PRO A 115 -8.93 15.31 4.23
CA PRO A 115 -8.82 16.63 3.62
C PRO A 115 -7.65 16.82 2.63
N ASN A 116 -6.67 15.93 2.60
CA ASN A 116 -5.51 15.98 1.73
C ASN A 116 -5.62 15.06 0.49
N GLY A 117 -6.81 14.49 0.23
CA GLY A 117 -7.06 13.64 -0.94
C GLY A 117 -7.21 12.14 -0.62
N GLY A 118 -6.89 11.73 0.61
CA GLY A 118 -7.03 10.35 1.08
C GLY A 118 -5.82 9.46 0.83
N GLY A 119 -5.85 8.26 1.40
CA GLY A 119 -4.75 7.32 1.33
C GLY A 119 -5.14 5.91 1.77
N TYR A 120 -4.23 4.96 1.53
CA TYR A 120 -4.40 3.58 1.96
C TYR A 120 -3.82 3.35 3.35
N ALA A 121 -4.56 2.66 4.20
CA ALA A 121 -4.06 2.21 5.50
C ALA A 121 -4.47 0.77 5.76
N GLY A 122 -3.58 0.01 6.43
CA GLY A 122 -3.87 -1.37 6.83
C GLY A 122 -5.01 -1.41 7.84
N THR A 123 -6.00 -2.26 7.59
CA THR A 123 -7.18 -2.44 8.45
C THR A 123 -7.32 -3.89 8.90
N GLY A 124 -7.97 -4.10 10.05
CA GLY A 124 -8.30 -5.43 10.54
C GLY A 124 -7.10 -6.23 11.05
N LYS A 125 -7.24 -7.57 10.99
CA LYS A 125 -6.25 -8.52 11.51
C LYS A 125 -5.14 -8.77 10.50
N ALA A 126 -3.93 -9.00 11.00
CA ALA A 126 -2.81 -9.43 10.18
C ALA A 126 -3.07 -10.82 9.57
N GLY A 127 -2.70 -10.97 8.31
CA GLY A 127 -2.70 -12.22 7.56
C GLY A 127 -1.32 -12.50 6.96
N GLN A 128 -1.25 -13.56 6.15
CA GLN A 128 -0.06 -13.91 5.41
C GLN A 128 -0.39 -14.33 3.98
N TYR A 129 0.45 -13.90 3.05
CA TYR A 129 0.46 -14.40 1.68
C TYR A 129 1.68 -15.28 1.46
N ARG A 130 1.50 -16.35 0.67
CA ARG A 130 2.61 -17.12 0.14
C ARG A 130 3.25 -16.39 -1.02
N LEU A 131 4.57 -16.33 -1.04
CA LEU A 131 5.34 -15.80 -2.18
C LEU A 131 5.51 -16.90 -3.22
N ALA A 132 5.24 -16.57 -4.48
CA ALA A 132 5.50 -17.47 -5.58
C ALA A 132 7.01 -17.64 -5.80
N ALA A 133 7.41 -18.78 -6.37
CA ALA A 133 8.78 -18.96 -6.81
C ALA A 133 9.09 -17.93 -7.92
N GLY A 134 10.20 -17.22 -7.80
CA GLY A 134 10.58 -16.17 -8.75
C GLY A 134 9.78 -14.86 -8.63
N ALA A 135 9.04 -14.67 -7.53
CA ALA A 135 8.37 -13.39 -7.28
C ALA A 135 9.36 -12.21 -7.26
N THR A 136 8.96 -11.10 -7.86
CA THR A 136 9.74 -9.86 -7.91
C THR A 136 9.00 -8.73 -7.21
N ALA A 137 9.70 -7.63 -6.96
CA ALA A 137 9.10 -6.42 -6.44
C ALA A 137 9.53 -5.20 -7.26
N GLU A 138 8.66 -4.21 -7.38
CA GLU A 138 8.98 -2.86 -7.84
C GLU A 138 9.04 -1.94 -6.63
N LEU A 139 10.25 -1.46 -6.34
CA LEU A 139 10.52 -0.56 -5.22
C LEU A 139 10.71 0.86 -5.72
N THR A 140 10.32 1.82 -4.91
CA THR A 140 10.32 3.21 -5.33
C THR A 140 11.72 3.81 -5.25
N THR A 141 12.07 4.65 -6.23
CA THR A 141 13.32 5.41 -6.31
C THR A 141 13.08 6.92 -6.20
N SER A 142 11.86 7.35 -6.51
CA SER A 142 11.35 8.73 -6.43
C SER A 142 9.83 8.70 -6.60
N ALA A 143 9.14 9.84 -6.44
CA ALA A 143 7.68 9.96 -6.64
C ALA A 143 7.14 9.34 -7.93
N THR A 144 7.94 9.29 -9.00
CA THR A 144 7.53 8.76 -10.30
C THR A 144 8.41 7.61 -10.79
N GLY A 145 9.35 7.16 -9.97
CA GLY A 145 10.38 6.20 -10.37
C GLY A 145 10.28 4.91 -9.57
N HIS A 146 10.28 3.77 -10.27
CA HIS A 146 10.39 2.45 -9.64
C HIS A 146 11.52 1.63 -10.25
N ARG A 147 11.96 0.63 -9.50
CA ARG A 147 12.94 -0.36 -9.94
C ARG A 147 12.47 -1.76 -9.58
N THR A 148 12.45 -2.64 -10.58
CA THR A 148 12.24 -4.07 -10.34
C THR A 148 13.47 -4.69 -9.67
N VAL A 149 13.23 -5.45 -8.59
CA VAL A 149 14.24 -6.10 -7.76
C VAL A 149 13.81 -7.53 -7.40
N PRO A 150 14.77 -8.42 -7.08
CA PRO A 150 14.45 -9.73 -6.53
C PRO A 150 13.95 -9.63 -5.08
N LEU A 151 13.29 -10.70 -4.62
CA LEU A 151 12.74 -10.79 -3.25
C LEU A 151 13.78 -10.57 -2.14
N ALA A 152 15.05 -10.94 -2.36
CA ALA A 152 16.12 -10.68 -1.40
C ALA A 152 16.30 -9.19 -1.14
N THR A 153 16.36 -8.38 -2.20
CA THR A 153 16.47 -6.91 -2.10
C THR A 153 15.22 -6.28 -1.50
N LEU A 154 14.02 -6.79 -1.83
CA LEU A 154 12.78 -6.39 -1.16
C LEU A 154 12.86 -6.64 0.35
N THR A 155 13.38 -7.79 0.78
CA THR A 155 13.48 -8.16 2.19
C THR A 155 14.42 -7.21 2.94
N GLU A 156 15.57 -6.89 2.37
CA GLU A 156 16.52 -5.92 2.91
C GLU A 156 15.88 -4.52 2.99
N HIS A 157 15.23 -4.08 1.91
CA HIS A 157 14.57 -2.79 1.84
C HIS A 157 13.47 -2.64 2.91
N LEU A 158 12.52 -3.60 2.98
CA LEU A 158 11.47 -3.59 3.99
C LEU A 158 12.03 -3.65 5.42
N THR A 159 13.11 -4.40 5.64
CA THR A 159 13.75 -4.47 6.96
C THR A 159 14.30 -3.11 7.39
N ALA A 160 14.87 -2.34 6.46
CA ALA A 160 15.35 -0.99 6.72
C ALA A 160 14.19 0.00 6.87
N CYS A 161 13.26 0.05 5.92
CA CYS A 161 12.17 1.03 5.93
C CYS A 161 11.24 0.88 7.14
N LEU A 162 10.90 -0.34 7.54
CA LEU A 162 10.06 -0.58 8.73
C LEU A 162 10.78 -0.23 10.04
N LYS A 163 12.10 -0.03 10.02
CA LYS A 163 12.90 0.47 11.14
C LYS A 163 13.24 1.95 11.03
N HIS A 164 12.80 2.61 9.96
CA HIS A 164 13.19 3.97 9.59
C HIS A 164 14.71 4.15 9.37
N ASP A 165 15.38 3.09 8.91
CA ASP A 165 16.78 3.13 8.50
C ASP A 165 16.92 3.61 7.05
N GLN A 166 18.13 4.06 6.69
CA GLN A 166 18.45 4.42 5.31
C GLN A 166 18.52 3.19 4.41
N VAL A 167 17.91 3.27 3.24
CA VAL A 167 18.03 2.26 2.19
C VAL A 167 19.15 2.59 1.22
N LYS A 168 19.64 1.57 0.52
CA LYS A 168 20.71 1.73 -0.47
C LYS A 168 20.18 2.48 -1.70
N ALA A 169 20.85 3.57 -2.06
CA ALA A 169 20.59 4.30 -3.30
C ALA A 169 20.63 3.34 -4.53
N PRO A 170 19.73 3.51 -5.51
CA PRO A 170 18.81 4.64 -5.69
C PRO A 170 17.41 4.44 -5.05
N LEU A 171 17.23 3.46 -4.17
CA LEU A 171 15.92 3.20 -3.55
C LEU A 171 15.59 4.27 -2.51
N ALA A 172 14.30 4.49 -2.27
CA ALA A 172 13.77 5.36 -1.22
C ALA A 172 12.67 4.62 -0.46
N CYS A 173 12.60 4.80 0.86
CA CYS A 173 11.46 4.30 1.64
C CYS A 173 10.27 5.20 1.39
N SER A 174 9.21 4.65 0.81
CA SER A 174 7.99 5.41 0.59
C SER A 174 6.87 5.10 1.57
N GLY A 175 7.00 4.02 2.31
CA GLY A 175 6.05 3.63 3.34
C GLY A 175 5.98 2.13 3.45
N ASP A 176 4.81 1.63 3.84
CA ASP A 176 4.55 0.20 4.00
C ASP A 176 3.32 -0.27 3.20
N ILE A 177 2.83 0.55 2.27
CA ILE A 177 1.72 0.21 1.38
C ILE A 177 2.23 -0.39 0.07
N TYR A 178 1.71 -1.57 -0.26
CA TYR A 178 2.07 -2.30 -1.46
C TYR A 178 0.83 -2.77 -2.21
N GLU A 179 0.92 -2.77 -3.53
CA GLU A 179 0.04 -3.53 -4.40
C GLU A 179 0.64 -4.91 -4.65
N LEU A 180 -0.14 -5.96 -4.37
CA LEU A 180 0.22 -7.34 -4.65
C LEU A 180 -0.48 -7.80 -5.92
N THR A 181 0.25 -8.45 -6.83
CA THR A 181 -0.34 -9.26 -7.89
C THR A 181 -0.29 -10.73 -7.49
N LEU A 182 -1.46 -11.36 -7.44
CA LEU A 182 -1.61 -12.77 -7.13
C LEU A 182 -1.67 -13.59 -8.42
N ASN A 183 -0.96 -14.72 -8.45
CA ASN A 183 -1.09 -15.70 -9.53
C ASN A 183 -2.35 -16.57 -9.34
N GLY A 184 -2.61 -17.48 -10.29
CA GLY A 184 -3.78 -18.37 -10.26
C GLY A 184 -3.87 -19.30 -9.05
N SER A 185 -2.80 -19.44 -8.25
CA SER A 185 -2.81 -20.19 -6.97
C SER A 185 -3.05 -19.32 -5.74
N GLY A 186 -3.26 -18.01 -5.92
CA GLY A 186 -3.38 -17.03 -4.84
C GLY A 186 -2.05 -16.66 -4.18
N ALA A 187 -0.91 -17.07 -4.76
CA ALA A 187 0.41 -16.69 -4.28
C ALA A 187 0.88 -15.40 -4.97
N VAL A 188 1.60 -14.58 -4.23
CA VAL A 188 2.11 -13.29 -4.70
C VAL A 188 3.21 -13.52 -5.73
N SER A 189 2.97 -13.12 -6.98
CA SER A 189 3.95 -13.15 -8.06
C SER A 189 4.69 -11.83 -8.22
N HIS A 190 4.05 -10.72 -7.83
CA HIS A 190 4.64 -9.39 -7.92
C HIS A 190 4.20 -8.51 -6.74
N LEU A 191 5.08 -7.63 -6.28
CA LEU A 191 4.78 -6.58 -5.31
C LEU A 191 5.18 -5.24 -5.90
N ARG A 192 4.37 -4.18 -5.74
CA ARG A 192 4.74 -2.82 -6.12
C ARG A 192 4.57 -1.93 -4.91
N GLU A 193 5.63 -1.25 -4.50
CA GLU A 193 5.56 -0.21 -3.48
C GLU A 193 4.80 0.99 -4.04
N ILE A 194 3.81 1.47 -3.28
CA ILE A 194 3.06 2.66 -3.65
C ILE A 194 3.75 3.87 -3.05
N TRP A 195 3.96 4.90 -3.86
CA TRP A 195 4.60 6.10 -3.35
C TRP A 195 3.70 6.85 -2.38
N HIS A 196 4.28 7.26 -1.26
CA HIS A 196 3.75 8.19 -0.28
C HIS A 196 4.90 9.08 0.21
N SER A 197 4.66 10.38 0.29
CA SER A 197 5.63 11.42 0.68
C SER A 197 5.45 11.85 2.13
#